data_AF-A0A521C0K5-F1
#
_entry.id   AF-A0A521C0K5-F1
#
_cell.length_a   1.000
_cell.length_b   1.000
_cell.length_c   1.000
_cell.angle_alpha   90.00
_cell.angle_beta   90.00
_cell.angle_gamma   90.00
#
_symmetry.space_group_name_H-M   'P 1'
#
loop_
_entity.id
_entity.type
_entity.pdbx_description
1 polymer ?
#
loop_
_entity_poly.entity_id
_entity_poly.type
_entity_poly.pdbx_seq_one_letter_code
_entity_poly.pdbx_strand_id
1 'polypeptide(L)'
;MNLSDFLSPVNLTKIKPDKGYSEHQLGAIITTFKEEDKFPEMEGINLAIVGVEDDRNAINNEGCAQAPDAVREYLYKLCEGSFQSKMVDLGNIRAGESARDTYIALRIVCSELMKADILPIIIGGGQDLTFPQYLAYEDLEQRVDLVVIDDHFDLNEEDEDSDLTSTSYLNKIILHQPNNLFNFSNIGYQTYFASQNSLKLMDKMYFDTHRLGEVTQQVQEMEPVIRNANMLSFDCSAIRQSNAPGNANAGPNGLYGEEACQLCRYAGMSDKLLSIGFYEMNPQYDRHGQTAHLLAQMIWCFIDGFYNRKKDYPFNPTEEMTKYRAFLRDNGHEVVFYKSPKTDRWWMQVPYPNLRSKNERYYLVPCSYNDYQMASNGEVPDRWWRTYQKLL
;
A
#
# COMPACT_ATOMS: atom_id res chain seq x y z
N MET A 1 -9.07 0.29 25.14
CA MET A 1 -8.70 1.72 24.97
C MET A 1 -9.63 2.28 23.91
N ASN A 2 -10.15 3.50 24.03
CA ASN A 2 -11.12 4.01 23.05
C ASN A 2 -10.35 4.69 21.90
N LEU A 3 -10.76 4.47 20.65
CA LEU A 3 -10.08 5.07 19.49
C LEU A 3 -10.11 6.60 19.53
N SER A 4 -11.16 7.17 20.12
CA SER A 4 -11.30 8.61 20.33
C SER A 4 -10.15 9.23 21.14
N ASP A 5 -9.44 8.43 21.94
CA ASP A 5 -8.35 8.92 22.80
C ASP A 5 -7.10 9.30 21.98
N PHE A 6 -6.96 8.76 20.77
CA PHE A 6 -5.81 8.98 19.87
C PHE A 6 -6.07 9.97 18.75
N LEU A 7 -7.34 10.26 18.48
CA LEU A 7 -7.78 10.96 17.29
C LEU A 7 -8.32 12.34 17.66
N SER A 8 -7.87 13.32 16.90
CA SER A 8 -8.36 14.69 16.96
C SER A 8 -9.24 14.99 15.76
N PRO A 9 -10.32 15.77 15.96
CA PRO A 9 -11.28 16.07 14.90
C PRO A 9 -10.67 16.89 13.76
N VAL A 10 -11.23 16.73 12.57
CA VAL A 10 -10.86 17.52 11.39
C VAL A 10 -11.35 18.95 11.55
N ASN A 11 -10.45 19.92 11.35
CA ASN A 11 -10.83 21.34 11.37
C ASN A 11 -11.43 21.77 10.03
N LEU A 12 -12.74 21.53 9.86
CA LEU A 12 -13.46 21.90 8.63
C LEU A 12 -13.44 23.40 8.32
N THR A 13 -13.24 24.28 9.31
CA THR A 13 -13.22 25.73 9.04
C THR A 13 -12.06 26.13 8.12
N LYS A 14 -10.98 25.34 8.11
CA LYS A 14 -9.79 25.60 7.28
C LYS A 14 -9.88 24.98 5.88
N ILE A 15 -10.62 23.88 5.74
CA ILE A 15 -10.61 23.07 4.50
C ILE A 15 -11.93 23.12 3.71
N LYS A 16 -13.00 23.61 4.32
CA LYS A 16 -14.31 23.71 3.68
C LYS A 16 -14.34 24.89 2.70
N PRO A 17 -14.80 24.71 1.45
CA PRO A 17 -15.04 25.81 0.52
C PRO A 17 -16.09 26.79 1.07
N ASP A 18 -15.98 28.08 0.73
CA ASP A 18 -16.92 29.12 1.17
C ASP A 18 -18.40 28.79 0.89
N LYS A 19 -18.67 28.13 -0.24
CA LYS A 19 -20.03 27.73 -0.66
C LYS A 19 -20.48 26.39 -0.07
N GLY A 20 -19.64 25.73 0.72
CA GLY A 20 -19.80 24.35 1.13
C GLY A 20 -19.56 23.34 -0.01
N TYR A 21 -19.84 22.07 0.29
CA TYR A 21 -19.75 20.96 -0.66
C TYR A 21 -21.11 20.75 -1.34
N SER A 22 -21.11 20.35 -2.62
CA SER A 22 -22.32 19.88 -3.30
C SER A 22 -22.71 18.49 -2.82
N GLU A 23 -23.96 18.08 -3.01
CA GLU A 23 -24.49 16.79 -2.55
C GLU A 23 -23.80 15.56 -3.14
N HIS A 24 -23.06 15.73 -4.24
CA HIS A 24 -22.32 14.66 -4.92
C HIS A 24 -20.84 14.61 -4.52
N GLN A 25 -20.36 15.56 -3.73
CA GLN A 25 -18.97 15.64 -3.31
C GLN A 25 -18.71 14.81 -2.05
N LEU A 26 -17.53 14.20 -1.97
CA LEU A 26 -17.16 13.36 -0.83
C LEU A 26 -17.31 14.09 0.51
N GLY A 27 -16.97 15.38 0.58
CA GLY A 27 -17.12 16.21 1.79
C GLY A 27 -18.57 16.42 2.26
N ALA A 28 -19.56 16.15 1.42
CA ALA A 28 -20.98 16.12 1.80
C ALA A 28 -21.48 14.70 2.13
N ILE A 29 -20.83 13.67 1.57
CA ILE A 29 -21.29 12.28 1.62
C ILE A 29 -20.71 11.52 2.80
N ILE A 30 -19.41 11.65 3.06
CA ILE A 30 -18.73 10.85 4.09
C ILE A 30 -18.99 11.44 5.48
N THR A 31 -19.05 10.56 6.48
CA THR A 31 -19.10 10.99 7.89
C THR A 31 -17.72 11.47 8.31
N THR A 32 -17.59 12.68 8.83
CA THR A 32 -16.31 13.25 9.30
C THR A 32 -16.38 13.52 10.79
N PHE A 33 -15.35 13.12 11.54
CA PHE A 33 -15.20 13.50 12.95
C PHE A 33 -14.85 15.00 13.06
N LYS A 34 -15.74 15.78 13.67
CA LYS A 34 -15.64 17.25 13.83
C LYS A 34 -15.61 17.63 15.31
N GLU A 35 -15.08 18.80 15.63
CA GLU A 35 -14.91 19.29 17.02
C GLU A 35 -16.21 19.30 17.84
N GLU A 36 -17.34 19.58 17.19
CA GLU A 36 -18.65 19.69 17.84
C GLU A 36 -19.42 18.35 17.89
N ASP A 37 -18.92 17.33 17.18
CA ASP A 37 -19.60 16.05 17.01
C ASP A 37 -19.09 15.00 18.02
N LYS A 38 -19.93 14.01 18.32
CA LYS A 38 -19.46 12.79 18.99
C LYS A 38 -18.55 12.00 18.05
N PHE A 39 -17.67 11.18 18.61
CA PHE A 39 -16.86 10.26 17.83
C PHE A 39 -17.76 9.38 16.93
N PRO A 40 -17.45 9.21 15.63
CA PRO A 40 -18.34 8.55 14.68
C PRO A 40 -18.61 7.09 15.04
N GLU A 41 -19.83 6.62 14.75
CA GLU A 41 -20.11 5.19 14.74
C GLU A 41 -19.48 4.53 13.51
N MET A 42 -18.93 3.33 13.70
CA MET A 42 -18.19 2.61 12.65
C MET A 42 -18.97 1.43 12.05
N GLU A 43 -20.23 1.23 12.47
CA GLU A 43 -21.06 0.13 11.96
C GLU A 43 -21.36 0.32 10.47
N GLY A 44 -21.09 -0.71 9.66
CA GLY A 44 -21.34 -0.69 8.21
C GLY A 44 -20.35 0.13 7.38
N ILE A 45 -19.32 0.73 8.01
CA ILE A 45 -18.22 1.41 7.33
C ILE A 45 -17.29 0.38 6.68
N ASN A 46 -16.69 0.73 5.53
CA ASN A 46 -15.74 -0.13 4.84
C ASN A 46 -14.33 0.48 4.76
N LEU A 47 -14.24 1.81 4.71
CA LEU A 47 -12.98 2.54 4.63
C LEU A 47 -12.96 3.64 5.69
N ALA A 48 -11.80 3.86 6.31
CA ALA A 48 -11.58 4.95 7.25
C ALA A 48 -10.38 5.79 6.83
N ILE A 49 -10.54 7.10 6.71
CA ILE A 49 -9.43 8.03 6.53
C ILE A 49 -8.84 8.37 7.90
N VAL A 50 -7.53 8.26 8.03
CA VAL A 50 -6.77 8.59 9.23
C VAL A 50 -5.58 9.45 8.83
N GLY A 51 -5.53 10.69 9.32
CA GLY A 51 -4.34 11.53 9.19
C GLY A 51 -3.34 11.28 10.31
N VAL A 52 -2.06 11.44 10.03
CA VAL A 52 -1.00 11.38 11.04
C VAL A 52 -0.15 12.64 10.93
N GLU A 53 -0.17 13.45 11.98
CA GLU A 53 0.51 14.74 12.04
C GLU A 53 1.87 14.59 12.73
N ASP A 54 2.75 13.78 12.15
CA ASP A 54 4.11 13.56 12.68
C ASP A 54 5.13 13.41 11.56
N ASP A 55 6.19 14.21 11.64
CA ASP A 55 7.28 14.30 10.65
C ASP A 55 8.66 14.37 11.31
N ARG A 56 8.75 14.10 12.62
CA ARG A 56 10.01 14.20 13.39
C ARG A 56 11.13 13.34 12.82
N ASN A 57 10.77 12.24 12.17
CA ASN A 57 11.67 11.26 11.59
C ASN A 57 11.64 11.26 10.05
N ALA A 58 11.00 12.26 9.44
CA ALA A 58 11.02 12.51 8.00
C ALA A 58 12.31 13.26 7.61
N ILE A 59 13.28 12.53 7.06
CA ILE A 59 14.60 13.08 6.76
C ILE A 59 14.52 14.11 5.64
N ASN A 60 14.98 15.33 5.95
CA ASN A 60 14.97 16.50 5.06
C ASN A 60 13.57 16.94 4.58
N ASN A 61 12.48 16.50 5.21
CA ASN A 61 11.11 16.79 4.75
C ASN A 61 10.18 17.34 5.86
N GLU A 62 10.72 18.12 6.78
CA GLU A 62 9.95 18.79 7.85
C GLU A 62 8.79 19.63 7.26
N GLY A 63 7.61 19.52 7.86
CA GLY A 63 6.36 20.10 7.37
C GLY A 63 5.39 19.08 6.78
N CYS A 64 5.83 17.86 6.48
CA CYS A 64 4.94 16.82 5.93
C CYS A 64 3.87 16.34 6.93
N ALA A 65 3.99 16.66 8.23
CA ALA A 65 2.90 16.48 9.20
C ALA A 65 1.62 17.27 8.85
N GLN A 66 1.71 18.28 7.98
CA GLN A 66 0.56 19.08 7.52
C GLN A 66 -0.17 18.45 6.31
N ALA A 67 0.36 17.34 5.76
CA ALA A 67 -0.22 16.64 4.63
C ALA A 67 -1.71 16.26 4.79
N PRO A 68 -2.18 15.73 5.93
CA PRO A 68 -3.54 15.21 6.04
C PRO A 68 -4.60 16.22 5.63
N ASP A 69 -4.54 17.42 6.20
CA ASP A 69 -5.54 18.47 5.94
C ASP A 69 -5.38 19.07 4.54
N ALA A 70 -4.15 19.20 4.05
CA ALA A 70 -3.89 19.66 2.68
C ALA A 70 -4.48 18.70 1.63
N VAL A 71 -4.34 17.39 1.81
CA VAL A 71 -4.97 16.40 0.91
C VAL A 71 -6.50 16.45 1.03
N ARG A 72 -7.04 16.52 2.27
CA ARG A 72 -8.50 16.61 2.50
C ARG A 72 -9.14 17.79 1.78
N GLU A 73 -8.44 18.92 1.71
CA GLU A 73 -8.93 20.12 1.02
C GLU A 73 -9.29 19.85 -0.45
N TYR A 74 -8.56 18.94 -1.11
CA TYR A 74 -8.85 18.53 -2.48
C TYR A 74 -9.75 17.30 -2.53
N LEU A 75 -9.51 16.30 -1.69
CA LEU A 75 -10.27 15.05 -1.66
C LEU A 75 -11.76 15.28 -1.45
N TYR A 76 -12.11 16.14 -0.49
CA TYR A 76 -13.51 16.43 -0.17
C TYR A 76 -14.26 17.14 -1.31
N LYS A 77 -13.55 17.79 -2.24
CA LYS A 77 -14.13 18.47 -3.41
C LYS A 77 -14.36 17.50 -4.58
N LEU A 78 -13.83 16.28 -4.54
CA LEU A 78 -14.05 15.27 -5.58
C LEU A 78 -15.46 14.70 -5.47
N CYS A 79 -16.09 14.45 -6.62
CA CYS A 79 -17.39 13.81 -6.66
C CYS A 79 -17.27 12.30 -6.42
N GLU A 80 -18.26 11.72 -5.76
CA GLU A 80 -18.42 10.28 -5.70
C GLU A 80 -18.56 9.70 -7.13
N GLY A 81 -18.00 8.50 -7.35
CA GLY A 81 -18.11 7.78 -8.61
C GLY A 81 -19.45 7.05 -8.75
N SER A 82 -19.49 5.95 -9.50
CA SER A 82 -20.69 5.11 -9.62
C SER A 82 -20.90 4.15 -8.43
N PHE A 83 -20.27 4.44 -7.30
CA PHE A 83 -20.30 3.64 -6.09
C PHE A 83 -20.98 4.42 -4.96
N GLN A 84 -21.39 3.73 -3.90
CA GLN A 84 -21.90 4.36 -2.69
C GLN A 84 -20.87 4.26 -1.57
N SER A 85 -20.33 5.39 -1.17
CA SER A 85 -19.28 5.52 -0.17
C SER A 85 -19.83 5.21 1.22
N LYS A 86 -19.36 4.11 1.79
CA LYS A 86 -19.52 3.75 3.20
C LYS A 86 -18.19 4.02 3.90
N MET A 87 -17.90 5.30 4.07
CA MET A 87 -16.61 5.77 4.55
C MET A 87 -16.77 6.73 5.70
N VAL A 88 -15.75 6.77 6.54
CA VAL A 88 -15.62 7.74 7.64
C VAL A 88 -14.25 8.40 7.58
N ASP A 89 -14.17 9.68 7.92
CA ASP A 89 -12.91 10.34 8.26
C ASP A 89 -12.83 10.48 9.77
N LEU A 90 -11.87 9.76 10.36
CA LEU A 90 -11.69 9.68 11.81
C LEU A 90 -10.83 10.83 12.36
N GLY A 91 -10.38 11.75 11.52
CA GLY A 91 -9.51 12.85 11.90
C GLY A 91 -8.04 12.48 11.93
N ASN A 92 -7.30 13.10 12.84
CA ASN A 92 -5.84 13.09 12.87
C ASN A 92 -5.30 12.52 14.17
N ILE A 93 -4.37 11.58 14.07
CA ILE A 93 -3.45 11.25 15.15
C ILE A 93 -2.46 12.40 15.27
N ARG A 94 -2.46 13.07 16.42
CA ARG A 94 -1.49 14.14 16.72
C ARG A 94 -0.16 13.53 17.14
N ALA A 95 0.94 14.20 16.81
CA ALA A 95 2.25 13.86 17.36
C ALA A 95 2.19 13.77 18.90
N GLY A 96 2.54 12.60 19.44
CA GLY A 96 2.68 12.39 20.88
C GLY A 96 3.93 13.08 21.43
N GLU A 97 4.20 12.92 22.73
CA GLU A 97 5.41 13.48 23.37
C GLU A 97 6.68 13.01 22.64
N SER A 98 6.75 11.73 22.29
CA SER A 98 7.79 11.12 21.46
C SER A 98 7.20 10.51 20.18
N ALA A 99 8.04 10.29 19.16
CA ALA A 99 7.63 9.61 17.92
C ALA A 99 7.07 8.21 18.21
N ARG A 100 7.62 7.55 19.23
CA ARG A 100 7.16 6.24 19.70
C ARG A 100 5.69 6.26 20.15
N ASP A 101 5.24 7.33 20.79
CA ASP A 101 3.84 7.45 21.23
C ASP A 101 2.90 7.52 20.02
N THR A 102 3.29 8.25 18.97
CA THR A 102 2.57 8.29 17.70
C THR A 102 2.55 6.92 17.03
N TYR A 103 3.67 6.19 17.04
CA TYR A 103 3.74 4.84 16.47
C TYR A 103 2.80 3.86 17.17
N ILE A 104 2.72 3.94 18.50
CA ILE A 104 1.79 3.12 19.30
C ILE A 104 0.35 3.48 18.94
N ALA A 105 0.02 4.78 18.86
CA ALA A 105 -1.31 5.24 18.48
C ALA A 105 -1.71 4.74 17.09
N LEU A 106 -0.83 4.90 16.09
CA LEU A 106 -1.10 4.46 14.71
C LEU A 106 -1.25 2.95 14.61
N ARG A 107 -0.40 2.16 15.29
CA ARG A 107 -0.53 0.71 15.38
C ARG A 107 -1.92 0.32 15.91
N ILE A 108 -2.33 0.89 17.04
CA ILE A 108 -3.61 0.56 17.69
C ILE A 108 -4.78 0.95 16.77
N VAL A 109 -4.77 2.16 16.21
CA VAL A 109 -5.84 2.61 15.31
C VAL A 109 -5.96 1.68 14.09
N CYS A 110 -4.86 1.33 13.43
CA CYS A 110 -4.90 0.44 12.28
C CYS A 110 -5.36 -0.97 12.65
N SER A 111 -4.85 -1.52 13.76
CA SER A 111 -5.18 -2.84 14.27
C SER A 111 -6.68 -2.98 14.55
N GLU A 112 -7.28 -2.02 15.26
CA GLU A 112 -8.69 -2.05 15.60
C GLU A 112 -9.59 -1.84 14.38
N LEU A 113 -9.21 -0.97 13.43
CA LEU A 113 -9.96 -0.81 12.18
C LEU A 113 -9.94 -2.09 11.34
N MET A 114 -8.77 -2.68 11.15
CA MET A 114 -8.64 -3.92 10.38
C MET A 114 -9.37 -5.11 11.03
N LYS A 115 -9.36 -5.22 12.37
CA LYS A 115 -10.17 -6.23 13.10
C LYS A 115 -11.68 -6.03 12.93
N ALA A 116 -12.12 -4.81 12.67
CA ALA A 116 -13.51 -4.47 12.37
C ALA A 116 -13.86 -4.58 10.87
N ASP A 117 -12.98 -5.16 10.04
CA ASP A 117 -13.10 -5.22 8.58
C ASP A 117 -13.21 -3.82 7.91
N ILE A 118 -12.60 -2.80 8.52
CA ILE A 118 -12.51 -1.44 8.00
C ILE A 118 -11.07 -1.20 7.53
N LEU A 119 -10.89 -0.85 6.25
CA LEU A 119 -9.57 -0.61 5.67
C LEU A 119 -9.12 0.84 5.96
N PRO A 120 -8.05 1.06 6.75
CA PRO A 120 -7.49 2.39 6.95
C PRO A 120 -6.76 2.90 5.71
N ILE A 121 -7.12 4.13 5.31
CA ILE A 121 -6.43 4.98 4.34
C ILE A 121 -5.66 6.02 5.15
N ILE A 122 -4.36 5.84 5.26
CA ILE A 122 -3.48 6.66 6.09
C ILE A 122 -2.91 7.80 5.25
N ILE A 123 -2.93 9.03 5.78
CA ILE A 123 -2.32 10.20 5.15
C ILE A 123 -1.29 10.80 6.11
N GLY A 124 -0.05 10.97 5.65
CA GLY A 124 1.01 11.73 6.32
C GLY A 124 1.80 10.93 7.38
N GLY A 125 2.77 11.52 8.06
CA GLY A 125 3.70 12.53 7.55
C GLY A 125 4.89 11.81 6.91
N GLY A 126 5.93 11.53 7.71
CA GLY A 126 7.09 10.78 7.25
C GLY A 126 6.81 9.31 6.93
N GLN A 127 7.60 8.71 6.05
CA GLN A 127 7.44 7.31 5.66
C GLN A 127 7.89 6.30 6.73
N ASP A 128 8.54 6.77 7.79
CA ASP A 128 8.81 5.97 9.00
C ASP A 128 7.53 5.36 9.59
N LEU A 129 6.38 5.99 9.36
CA LEU A 129 5.05 5.51 9.73
C LEU A 129 4.62 4.22 9.02
N THR A 130 5.35 3.80 7.97
CA THR A 130 5.23 2.45 7.40
C THR A 130 5.50 1.37 8.47
N PHE A 131 6.44 1.60 9.39
CA PHE A 131 6.77 0.64 10.44
C PHE A 131 5.59 0.38 11.42
N PRO A 132 4.98 1.38 12.08
CA PRO A 132 3.79 1.16 12.90
C PRO A 132 2.57 0.65 12.12
N GLN A 133 2.39 1.02 10.84
CA GLN A 133 1.37 0.40 9.99
C GLN A 133 1.62 -1.11 9.83
N TYR A 134 2.87 -1.54 9.64
CA TYR A 134 3.25 -2.96 9.60
C TYR A 134 3.02 -3.66 10.94
N LEU A 135 3.37 -3.03 12.06
CA LEU A 135 3.16 -3.62 13.40
C LEU A 135 1.69 -3.87 13.73
N ALA A 136 0.75 -3.16 13.10
CA ALA A 136 -0.68 -3.40 13.29
C ALA A 136 -1.11 -4.82 12.85
N TYR A 137 -0.38 -5.44 11.92
CA TYR A 137 -0.64 -6.80 11.46
C TYR A 137 -0.20 -7.88 12.45
N GLU A 138 0.71 -7.55 13.38
CA GLU A 138 1.12 -8.46 14.44
C GLU A 138 -0.07 -8.82 15.34
N ASP A 139 -0.92 -7.83 15.65
CA ASP A 139 -2.12 -8.01 16.48
C ASP A 139 -3.23 -8.82 15.78
N LEU A 140 -3.11 -9.00 14.46
CA LEU A 140 -3.99 -9.82 13.63
C LEU A 140 -3.45 -11.26 13.47
N GLU A 141 -2.25 -11.54 14.00
CA GLU A 141 -1.53 -12.81 13.81
C GLU A 141 -1.36 -13.19 12.32
N GLN A 142 -1.23 -12.17 11.45
CA GLN A 142 -1.13 -12.34 10.01
C GLN A 142 0.28 -12.10 9.51
N ARG A 143 0.72 -12.98 8.59
CA ARG A 143 1.87 -12.68 7.73
C ARG A 143 1.51 -11.59 6.73
N VAL A 144 2.48 -10.75 6.41
CA VAL A 144 2.31 -9.56 5.58
C VAL A 144 3.09 -9.72 4.28
N ASP A 145 2.37 -9.63 3.16
CA ASP A 145 2.95 -9.24 1.88
C ASP A 145 2.90 -7.70 1.80
N LEU A 146 4.06 -7.05 1.94
CA LEU A 146 4.22 -5.60 1.91
C LEU A 146 4.62 -5.15 0.51
N VAL A 147 3.87 -4.20 -0.06
CA VAL A 147 4.28 -3.48 -1.27
C VAL A 147 4.61 -2.04 -0.92
N VAL A 148 5.76 -1.58 -1.38
CA VAL A 148 6.22 -0.19 -1.26
C VAL A 148 6.36 0.40 -2.66
N ILE A 149 5.73 1.56 -2.90
CA ILE A 149 5.90 2.34 -4.11
C ILE A 149 6.79 3.55 -3.78
N ASP A 150 8.00 3.54 -4.31
CA ASP A 150 9.10 4.39 -3.83
C ASP A 150 10.24 4.44 -4.87
N ASP A 151 10.97 5.56 -4.94
CA ASP A 151 12.18 5.68 -5.77
C ASP A 151 13.46 5.16 -5.07
N HIS A 152 13.42 4.96 -3.75
CA HIS A 152 14.44 4.35 -2.90
C HIS A 152 13.97 3.01 -2.28
N PHE A 153 14.87 2.35 -1.56
CA PHE A 153 14.55 1.18 -0.75
C PHE A 153 14.48 1.49 0.75
N ASP A 154 14.98 2.65 1.18
CA ASP A 154 15.07 3.06 2.60
C ASP A 154 15.70 2.02 3.52
N LEU A 155 16.83 1.48 3.03
CA LEU A 155 17.74 0.64 3.78
C LEU A 155 19.00 1.44 4.11
N ASN A 156 19.29 1.60 5.39
CA ASN A 156 20.59 2.11 5.83
C ASN A 156 21.57 0.94 6.03
N GLU A 157 22.56 0.82 5.15
CA GLU A 157 23.52 -0.29 5.17
C GLU A 157 24.64 -0.12 6.20
N GLU A 158 24.89 1.09 6.68
CA GLU A 158 26.05 1.40 7.51
C GLU A 158 25.77 1.18 9.01
N ASP A 159 24.50 1.07 9.40
CA ASP A 159 24.10 0.96 10.79
C ASP A 159 22.81 0.13 10.93
N GLU A 160 22.95 -1.15 11.29
CA GLU A 160 21.83 -2.06 11.58
C GLU A 160 20.99 -1.59 12.79
N ASP A 161 21.60 -0.83 13.70
CA ASP A 161 20.95 -0.24 14.86
C ASP A 161 20.38 1.16 14.58
N SER A 162 20.51 1.66 13.33
CA SER A 162 20.06 3.00 12.92
C SER A 162 18.68 3.34 13.46
N ASP A 163 18.51 4.58 13.93
CA ASP A 163 17.21 5.05 14.41
C ASP A 163 16.14 4.86 13.32
N LEU A 164 14.90 4.62 13.74
CA LEU A 164 13.76 4.50 12.82
C LEU A 164 13.49 5.87 12.19
N THR A 165 13.81 6.00 10.90
CA THR A 165 13.59 7.20 10.09
C THR A 165 12.93 6.86 8.76
N SER A 166 12.49 7.88 8.02
CA SER A 166 11.90 7.69 6.69
C SER A 166 12.85 6.99 5.71
N THR A 167 14.16 7.06 5.93
CA THR A 167 15.19 6.46 5.06
C THR A 167 15.76 5.14 5.60
N SER A 168 15.24 4.61 6.71
CA SER A 168 15.76 3.39 7.36
C SER A 168 14.67 2.43 7.87
N TYR A 169 13.39 2.77 7.73
CA TYR A 169 12.29 1.99 8.31
C TYR A 169 12.27 0.54 7.83
N LEU A 170 12.73 0.26 6.60
CA LEU A 170 12.72 -1.09 6.06
C LEU A 170 13.70 -2.00 6.81
N ASN A 171 14.83 -1.48 7.32
CA ASN A 171 15.73 -2.22 8.21
C ASN A 171 14.96 -2.73 9.44
N LYS A 172 14.15 -1.87 10.05
CA LYS A 172 13.36 -2.22 11.24
C LYS A 172 12.31 -3.27 10.93
N ILE A 173 11.65 -3.21 9.77
CA ILE A 173 10.68 -4.24 9.36
C ILE A 173 11.37 -5.60 9.17
N ILE A 174 12.50 -5.63 8.44
CA ILE A 174 13.25 -6.87 8.14
C ILE A 174 13.79 -7.53 9.41
N LEU A 175 14.32 -6.73 10.34
CA LEU A 175 14.93 -7.22 11.58
C LEU A 175 13.91 -7.47 12.71
N HIS A 176 12.65 -7.03 12.54
CA HIS A 176 11.62 -7.15 13.57
C HIS A 176 11.36 -8.60 13.98
N GLN A 177 11.12 -8.82 15.27
CA GLN A 177 10.70 -10.10 15.82
C GLN A 177 9.44 -9.92 16.69
N PRO A 178 8.39 -10.77 16.50
CA PRO A 178 8.32 -11.90 15.58
C PRO A 178 8.29 -11.49 14.10
N ASN A 179 8.91 -12.29 13.23
CA ASN A 179 8.91 -12.00 11.79
C ASN A 179 7.53 -12.28 11.17
N ASN A 180 6.78 -11.21 10.91
CA ASN A 180 5.51 -11.25 10.20
C ASN A 180 5.67 -10.94 8.70
N LEU A 181 6.82 -10.46 8.24
CA LEU A 181 7.06 -10.16 6.83
C LEU A 181 7.25 -11.46 6.05
N PHE A 182 6.30 -11.77 5.16
CA PHE A 182 6.40 -12.91 4.25
C PHE A 182 6.96 -12.54 2.90
N ASN A 183 6.53 -11.39 2.36
CA ASN A 183 7.07 -10.84 1.13
C ASN A 183 7.23 -9.34 1.25
N PHE A 184 8.25 -8.82 0.58
CA PHE A 184 8.39 -7.41 0.28
C PHE A 184 8.53 -7.24 -1.23
N SER A 185 7.80 -6.27 -1.78
CA SER A 185 7.97 -5.84 -3.15
C SER A 185 8.14 -4.32 -3.22
N ASN A 186 9.21 -3.85 -3.86
CA ASN A 186 9.38 -2.44 -4.18
C ASN A 186 9.02 -2.17 -5.65
N ILE A 187 8.27 -1.10 -5.89
CA ILE A 187 7.84 -0.65 -7.21
C ILE A 187 8.31 0.78 -7.41
N GLY A 188 9.12 1.01 -8.44
CA GLY A 188 9.50 2.35 -8.87
C GLY A 188 10.93 2.76 -8.50
N TYR A 189 11.72 1.90 -7.84
CA TYR A 189 13.07 2.29 -7.46
C TYR A 189 13.93 2.73 -8.66
N GLN A 190 14.86 3.63 -8.40
CA GLN A 190 15.78 4.16 -9.39
C GLN A 190 17.18 3.63 -9.13
N THR A 191 17.79 2.97 -10.11
CA THR A 191 19.03 2.20 -9.92
C THR A 191 20.20 3.04 -9.39
N TYR A 192 20.25 4.34 -9.68
CA TYR A 192 21.29 5.23 -9.18
C TYR A 192 21.13 5.63 -7.70
N PHE A 193 19.97 5.38 -7.10
CA PHE A 193 19.74 5.52 -5.66
C PHE A 193 19.89 4.18 -4.91
N ALA A 194 19.95 3.07 -5.63
CA ALA A 194 20.12 1.74 -5.06
C ALA A 194 21.58 1.29 -5.08
N SER A 195 22.17 1.11 -3.91
CA SER A 195 23.48 0.47 -3.73
C SER A 195 23.48 -0.96 -4.29
N GLN A 196 24.63 -1.41 -4.79
CA GLN A 196 24.80 -2.80 -5.24
C GLN A 196 24.64 -3.82 -4.10
N ASN A 197 24.93 -3.43 -2.86
CA ASN A 197 24.71 -4.30 -1.71
C ASN A 197 23.22 -4.40 -1.39
N SER A 198 22.48 -3.28 -1.39
CA SER A 198 21.02 -3.27 -1.26
C SER A 198 20.35 -4.18 -2.30
N LEU A 199 20.74 -4.09 -3.57
CA LEU A 199 20.20 -4.96 -4.62
C LEU A 199 20.49 -6.45 -4.37
N LYS A 200 21.70 -6.79 -3.94
CA LYS A 200 22.06 -8.16 -3.55
C LYS A 200 21.29 -8.64 -2.33
N LEU A 201 21.04 -7.75 -1.36
CA LEU A 201 20.27 -8.05 -0.17
C LEU A 201 18.81 -8.36 -0.53
N MET A 202 18.18 -7.52 -1.38
CA MET A 202 16.84 -7.77 -1.91
C MET A 202 16.75 -9.12 -2.63
N ASP A 203 17.71 -9.43 -3.50
CA ASP A 203 17.76 -10.71 -4.23
C ASP A 203 17.95 -11.91 -3.29
N LYS A 204 18.86 -11.79 -2.31
CA LYS A 204 19.12 -12.83 -1.29
C LYS A 204 17.89 -13.11 -0.41
N MET A 205 17.09 -12.09 -0.11
CA MET A 205 15.82 -12.22 0.61
C MET A 205 14.65 -12.65 -0.30
N TYR A 206 14.91 -12.84 -1.60
CA TYR A 206 13.93 -13.15 -2.63
C TYR A 206 12.83 -12.08 -2.78
N PHE A 207 13.09 -10.85 -2.35
CA PHE A 207 12.15 -9.72 -2.43
C PHE A 207 12.02 -9.20 -3.86
N ASP A 208 10.80 -8.86 -4.27
CA ASP A 208 10.54 -8.42 -5.64
C ASP A 208 10.94 -6.94 -5.79
N THR A 209 11.74 -6.60 -6.81
CA THR A 209 12.12 -5.21 -7.07
C THR A 209 11.80 -4.89 -8.52
N HIS A 210 11.02 -3.83 -8.73
CA HIS A 210 10.59 -3.39 -10.04
C HIS A 210 11.11 -1.97 -10.29
N ARG A 211 12.08 -1.83 -11.19
CA ARG A 211 12.71 -0.53 -11.44
C ARG A 211 11.75 0.39 -12.20
N LEU A 212 11.88 1.71 -12.02
CA LEU A 212 11.02 2.69 -12.70
C LEU A 212 10.85 2.45 -14.21
N GLY A 213 11.95 2.13 -14.91
CA GLY A 213 11.92 1.89 -16.36
C GLY A 213 11.13 0.64 -16.78
N GLU A 214 11.00 -0.36 -15.92
CA GLU A 214 10.14 -1.54 -16.18
C GLU A 214 8.68 -1.21 -15.90
N VAL A 215 8.42 -0.52 -14.79
CA VAL A 215 7.08 -0.11 -14.38
C VAL A 215 6.42 0.79 -15.42
N THR A 216 7.14 1.81 -15.89
CA THR A 216 6.63 2.77 -16.89
C THR A 216 6.39 2.15 -18.28
N GLN A 217 7.11 1.07 -18.62
CA GLN A 217 6.88 0.35 -19.87
C GLN A 217 5.62 -0.53 -19.82
N GLN A 218 5.34 -1.13 -18.66
CA GLN A 218 4.30 -2.14 -18.50
C GLN A 218 3.65 -2.07 -17.11
N VAL A 219 3.01 -0.94 -16.79
CA VAL A 219 2.38 -0.69 -15.48
C VAL A 219 1.37 -1.77 -15.10
N GLN A 220 0.70 -2.39 -16.08
CA GLN A 220 -0.24 -3.50 -15.86
C GLN A 220 0.42 -4.73 -15.20
N GLU A 221 1.73 -4.94 -15.39
CA GLU A 221 2.44 -6.05 -14.74
C GLU A 221 2.60 -5.80 -13.24
N MET A 222 2.33 -4.59 -12.73
CA MET A 222 2.28 -4.32 -11.29
C MET A 222 0.95 -4.74 -10.65
N GLU A 223 -0.10 -4.99 -11.43
CA GLU A 223 -1.40 -5.44 -10.87
C GLU A 223 -1.27 -6.71 -10.03
N PRO A 224 -0.58 -7.78 -10.47
CA PRO A 224 -0.48 -9.00 -9.67
C PRO A 224 0.39 -8.79 -8.41
N VAL A 225 1.41 -7.93 -8.48
CA VAL A 225 2.27 -7.58 -7.33
C VAL A 225 1.41 -6.93 -6.25
N ILE A 226 0.67 -5.88 -6.64
CA ILE A 226 -0.21 -5.12 -5.75
C ILE A 226 -1.39 -5.98 -5.27
N ARG A 227 -1.95 -6.85 -6.12
CA ARG A 227 -3.03 -7.77 -5.74
C ARG A 227 -2.57 -8.81 -4.72
N ASN A 228 -1.28 -9.12 -4.66
CA ASN A 228 -0.74 -10.00 -3.63
C ASN A 228 -0.52 -9.30 -2.28
N ALA A 229 -0.55 -7.96 -2.24
CA ALA A 229 -0.28 -7.19 -1.03
C ALA A 229 -1.37 -7.33 0.02
N ASN A 230 -0.96 -7.46 1.28
CA ASN A 230 -1.79 -7.16 2.45
C ASN A 230 -1.72 -5.68 2.80
N MET A 231 -0.52 -5.11 2.68
CA MET A 231 -0.21 -3.74 3.06
C MET A 231 0.45 -3.00 1.90
N LEU A 232 0.04 -1.75 1.68
CA LEU A 232 0.71 -0.85 0.73
C LEU A 232 1.18 0.42 1.44
N SER A 233 2.42 0.81 1.18
CA SER A 233 2.99 2.11 1.55
C SER A 233 3.43 2.83 0.28
N PHE A 234 3.03 4.09 0.13
CA PHE A 234 3.30 4.91 -1.05
C PHE A 234 4.07 6.15 -0.61
N ASP A 235 5.33 6.28 -1.06
CA ASP A 235 6.09 7.53 -0.98
C ASP A 235 5.74 8.44 -2.16
N CYS A 236 5.33 9.67 -1.87
CA CYS A 236 5.09 10.68 -2.89
C CYS A 236 6.33 11.01 -3.75
N SER A 237 7.55 10.77 -3.25
CA SER A 237 8.82 10.93 -3.97
C SER A 237 8.94 10.02 -5.20
N ALA A 238 8.22 8.89 -5.22
CA ALA A 238 8.15 7.97 -6.35
C ALA A 238 7.60 8.63 -7.62
N ILE A 239 6.84 9.73 -7.46
CA ILE A 239 6.24 10.50 -8.54
C ILE A 239 7.19 11.63 -8.94
N ARG A 240 7.38 11.81 -10.25
CA ARG A 240 8.27 12.87 -10.75
C ARG A 240 7.84 14.25 -10.24
N GLN A 241 8.81 15.09 -9.88
CA GLN A 241 8.58 16.44 -9.33
C GLN A 241 7.68 17.32 -10.22
N SER A 242 7.72 17.16 -11.54
CA SER A 242 6.85 17.92 -12.45
C SER A 242 5.35 17.61 -12.28
N ASN A 243 5.01 16.48 -11.64
CA ASN A 243 3.65 16.08 -11.31
C ASN A 243 3.37 16.16 -9.79
N ALA A 244 4.37 15.91 -8.95
CA ALA A 244 4.28 15.98 -7.49
C ALA A 244 5.45 16.80 -6.89
N PRO A 245 5.43 18.14 -6.96
CA PRO A 245 6.52 18.97 -6.41
C PRO A 245 6.56 19.05 -4.88
N GLY A 246 5.50 18.63 -4.20
CA GLY A 246 5.27 18.75 -2.76
C GLY A 246 6.01 17.68 -1.96
N ASN A 247 7.33 17.64 -2.09
CA ASN A 247 8.26 16.90 -1.24
C ASN A 247 9.63 17.57 -1.38
N ALA A 248 10.33 17.82 -0.28
CA ALA A 248 11.67 18.42 -0.29
C ALA A 248 12.71 17.59 -1.06
N ASN A 249 12.54 16.27 -1.07
CA ASN A 249 13.39 15.28 -1.72
C ASN A 249 12.95 14.94 -3.16
N ALA A 250 11.93 15.61 -3.70
CA ALA A 250 11.35 15.27 -5.01
C ALA A 250 12.38 15.29 -6.16
N GLY A 251 12.52 14.14 -6.85
CA GLY A 251 13.40 13.97 -8.00
C GLY A 251 12.77 14.35 -9.34
N PRO A 252 13.57 14.64 -10.38
CA PRO A 252 13.06 15.00 -11.71
C PRO A 252 12.41 13.83 -12.46
N ASN A 253 12.83 12.60 -12.15
CA ASN A 253 12.33 11.36 -12.73
C ASN A 253 11.50 10.61 -11.69
N GLY A 254 10.50 9.88 -12.16
CA GLY A 254 9.55 9.14 -11.34
C GLY A 254 8.34 8.74 -12.17
N LEU A 255 7.36 8.15 -11.52
CA LEU A 255 6.08 7.80 -12.11
C LEU A 255 5.36 9.06 -12.63
N TYR A 256 4.59 8.89 -13.69
CA TYR A 256 3.58 9.86 -14.10
C TYR A 256 2.41 9.83 -13.11
N GLY A 257 1.72 10.95 -12.94
CA GLY A 257 0.57 11.01 -12.02
C GLY A 257 -0.53 10.02 -12.39
N GLU A 258 -0.74 9.79 -13.67
CA GLU A 258 -1.71 8.80 -14.19
C GLU A 258 -1.33 7.37 -13.82
N GLU A 259 -0.04 7.03 -13.85
CA GLU A 259 0.46 5.72 -13.43
C GLU A 259 0.28 5.53 -11.93
N ALA A 260 0.57 6.55 -11.11
CA ALA A 260 0.33 6.51 -9.67
C ALA A 260 -1.15 6.26 -9.35
N CYS A 261 -2.07 6.99 -10.00
CA CYS A 261 -3.51 6.75 -9.89
C CYS A 261 -3.92 5.32 -10.31
N GLN A 262 -3.30 4.78 -11.37
CA GLN A 262 -3.55 3.42 -11.84
C GLN A 262 -3.08 2.36 -10.83
N LEU A 263 -1.90 2.54 -10.23
CA LEU A 263 -1.40 1.65 -9.16
C LEU A 263 -2.31 1.68 -7.92
N CYS A 264 -2.77 2.87 -7.51
CA CYS A 264 -3.72 3.02 -6.42
C CYS A 264 -5.07 2.35 -6.74
N ARG A 265 -5.53 2.42 -7.99
CA ARG A 265 -6.71 1.68 -8.44
C ARG A 265 -6.52 0.17 -8.33
N TYR A 266 -5.35 -0.37 -8.73
CA TYR A 266 -5.04 -1.79 -8.55
C TYR A 266 -5.07 -2.20 -7.08
N ALA A 267 -4.52 -1.36 -6.19
CA ALA A 267 -4.56 -1.58 -4.75
C ALA A 267 -6.01 -1.63 -4.23
N GLY A 268 -6.85 -0.70 -4.69
CA GLY A 268 -8.28 -0.72 -4.39
C GLY A 268 -8.96 -2.02 -4.81
N MET A 269 -8.68 -2.52 -6.02
CA MET A 269 -9.27 -3.74 -6.57
C MET A 269 -8.78 -5.06 -5.94
N SER A 270 -7.77 -5.01 -5.07
CA SER A 270 -7.22 -6.18 -4.39
C SER A 270 -8.13 -6.63 -3.26
N ASP A 271 -8.64 -7.86 -3.30
CA ASP A 271 -9.44 -8.42 -2.20
C ASP A 271 -8.60 -8.73 -0.93
N LYS A 272 -7.26 -8.72 -1.04
CA LYS A 272 -6.32 -9.09 0.02
C LYS A 272 -5.79 -7.89 0.82
N LEU A 273 -5.85 -6.69 0.25
CA LEU A 273 -5.31 -5.49 0.87
C LEU A 273 -6.17 -5.05 2.07
N LEU A 274 -5.52 -4.87 3.22
CA LEU A 274 -6.12 -4.48 4.50
C LEU A 274 -5.72 -3.08 4.97
N SER A 275 -4.62 -2.48 4.46
CA SER A 275 -4.30 -1.08 4.71
C SER A 275 -3.47 -0.45 3.59
N ILE A 276 -3.62 0.87 3.43
CA ILE A 276 -2.81 1.69 2.51
C ILE A 276 -2.39 3.00 3.19
N GLY A 277 -1.14 3.39 3.02
CA GLY A 277 -0.62 4.68 3.50
C GLY A 277 0.02 5.51 2.40
N PHE A 278 -0.16 6.83 2.49
CA PHE A 278 0.42 7.84 1.60
C PHE A 278 1.30 8.78 2.42
N TYR A 279 2.60 8.80 2.14
CA TYR A 279 3.61 9.44 2.96
C TYR A 279 4.40 10.50 2.18
N GLU A 280 5.16 11.32 2.91
CA GLU A 280 6.16 12.28 2.42
C GLU A 280 5.62 13.43 1.54
N MET A 281 4.30 13.58 1.42
CA MET A 281 3.75 14.81 0.85
C MET A 281 3.96 15.96 1.83
N ASN A 282 4.56 17.05 1.36
CA ASN A 282 4.84 18.23 2.15
C ASN A 282 4.20 19.47 1.51
N PRO A 283 3.15 20.03 2.14
CA PRO A 283 2.47 21.22 1.63
C PRO A 283 3.37 22.45 1.49
N GLN A 284 4.49 22.53 2.22
CA GLN A 284 5.41 23.66 2.14
C GLN A 284 6.13 23.74 0.78
N TYR A 285 6.34 22.59 0.12
CA TYR A 285 6.97 22.49 -1.19
C TYR A 285 5.95 22.39 -2.32
N ASP A 286 4.66 22.28 -1.97
CA ASP A 286 3.61 22.04 -2.94
C ASP A 286 3.19 23.33 -3.66
N ARG A 287 3.24 23.31 -4.99
CA ARG A 287 2.94 24.48 -5.82
C ARG A 287 1.48 24.47 -6.19
N HIS A 288 0.72 25.44 -5.67
CA HIS A 288 -0.72 25.56 -5.91
C HIS A 288 -1.52 24.30 -5.54
N GLY A 289 -1.05 23.55 -4.54
CA GLY A 289 -1.67 22.30 -4.10
C GLY A 289 -1.65 21.17 -5.14
N GLN A 290 -0.73 21.22 -6.10
CA GLN A 290 -0.64 20.26 -7.20
C GLN A 290 -0.50 18.82 -6.69
N THR A 291 0.37 18.62 -5.70
CA THR A 291 0.68 17.31 -5.12
C THR A 291 -0.45 16.83 -4.22
N ALA A 292 -0.98 17.71 -3.37
CA ALA A 292 -2.14 17.42 -2.55
C ALA A 292 -3.36 17.02 -3.40
N HIS A 293 -3.56 17.69 -4.53
CA HIS A 293 -4.62 17.35 -5.48
C HIS A 293 -4.36 16.01 -6.19
N LEU A 294 -3.12 15.72 -6.59
CA LEU A 294 -2.77 14.41 -7.16
C LEU A 294 -3.00 13.29 -6.15
N LEU A 295 -2.57 13.44 -4.90
CA LEU A 295 -2.81 12.46 -3.84
C LEU A 295 -4.32 12.26 -3.58
N ALA A 296 -5.11 13.33 -3.60
CA ALA A 296 -6.57 13.23 -3.52
C ALA A 296 -7.15 12.37 -4.67
N GLN A 297 -6.63 12.52 -5.90
CA GLN A 297 -7.05 11.70 -7.04
C GLN A 297 -6.58 10.25 -6.92
N MET A 298 -5.37 10.01 -6.40
CA MET A 298 -4.86 8.67 -6.10
C MET A 298 -5.74 7.95 -5.07
N ILE A 299 -6.10 8.62 -3.98
CA ILE A 299 -7.03 8.10 -2.97
C ILE A 299 -8.41 7.85 -3.60
N TRP A 300 -8.90 8.76 -4.45
CA TRP A 300 -10.17 8.55 -5.16
C TRP A 300 -10.12 7.32 -6.08
N CYS A 301 -9.04 7.11 -6.84
CA CYS A 301 -8.85 5.94 -7.68
C CYS A 301 -8.78 4.64 -6.86
N PHE A 302 -8.17 4.70 -5.68
CA PHE A 302 -8.19 3.62 -4.70
C PHE A 302 -9.61 3.29 -4.24
N ILE A 303 -10.39 4.31 -3.83
CA ILE A 303 -11.79 4.14 -3.39
C ILE A 303 -12.64 3.54 -4.52
N ASP A 304 -12.49 4.04 -5.76
CA ASP A 304 -13.19 3.48 -6.91
C ASP A 304 -12.78 2.02 -7.15
N GLY A 305 -11.50 1.67 -6.98
CA GLY A 305 -11.01 0.29 -7.07
C GLY A 305 -11.63 -0.60 -6.00
N PHE A 306 -11.71 -0.11 -4.76
CA PHE A 306 -12.27 -0.82 -3.61
C PHE A 306 -13.73 -1.20 -3.82
N TYR A 307 -14.58 -0.26 -4.23
CA TYR A 307 -15.98 -0.55 -4.50
C TYR A 307 -16.21 -1.36 -5.77
N ASN A 308 -15.19 -1.49 -6.64
CA ASN A 308 -15.21 -2.37 -7.81
C ASN A 308 -14.59 -3.76 -7.56
N ARG A 309 -14.19 -4.09 -6.32
CA ARG A 309 -13.69 -5.43 -5.94
C ARG A 309 -14.65 -6.52 -6.39
N LYS A 310 -14.12 -7.52 -7.09
CA LYS A 310 -14.91 -8.62 -7.67
C LYS A 310 -15.01 -9.83 -6.75
N LYS A 311 -14.29 -9.84 -5.62
CA LYS A 311 -14.29 -10.93 -4.64
C LYS A 311 -14.03 -12.28 -5.30
N ASP A 312 -13.01 -12.31 -6.15
CA ASP A 312 -12.64 -13.49 -6.94
C ASP A 312 -11.28 -14.05 -6.56
N TYR A 313 -10.71 -13.58 -5.44
CA TYR A 313 -9.55 -14.24 -4.83
C TYR A 313 -9.89 -15.69 -4.49
N PRO A 314 -9.12 -16.66 -5.00
CA PRO A 314 -9.44 -18.08 -4.90
C PRO A 314 -8.98 -18.66 -3.55
N PHE A 315 -9.66 -18.29 -2.46
CA PHE A 315 -9.38 -18.86 -1.12
C PHE A 315 -9.42 -20.39 -1.12
N ASN A 316 -10.31 -20.97 -1.91
CA ASN A 316 -10.27 -22.35 -2.36
C ASN A 316 -10.64 -22.33 -3.86
N PRO A 317 -9.75 -22.70 -4.79
CA PRO A 317 -10.10 -22.74 -6.20
C PRO A 317 -11.23 -23.76 -6.39
N THR A 318 -12.43 -23.25 -6.64
CA THR A 318 -13.64 -24.05 -6.88
C THR A 318 -13.61 -24.64 -8.28
N GLU A 319 -14.55 -25.54 -8.59
CA GLU A 319 -14.77 -26.04 -9.97
C GLU A 319 -15.05 -24.92 -10.99
N GLU A 320 -15.33 -23.68 -10.55
CA GLU A 320 -15.66 -22.54 -11.41
C GLU A 320 -14.44 -21.89 -12.09
N MET A 321 -13.21 -22.13 -11.63
CA MET A 321 -12.01 -21.55 -12.24
C MET A 321 -11.48 -22.39 -13.40
N THR A 322 -11.04 -21.73 -14.46
CA THR A 322 -10.38 -22.43 -15.58
C THR A 322 -8.95 -22.79 -15.20
N LYS A 323 -8.64 -24.09 -15.18
CA LYS A 323 -7.31 -24.62 -14.85
C LYS A 323 -6.46 -24.79 -16.11
N TYR A 324 -5.23 -24.26 -16.07
CA TYR A 324 -4.21 -24.44 -17.11
C TYR A 324 -2.98 -25.12 -16.51
N ARG A 325 -2.24 -25.84 -17.34
CA ARG A 325 -1.03 -26.58 -16.95
C ARG A 325 0.09 -26.23 -17.92
N ALA A 326 1.26 -25.90 -17.39
CA ALA A 326 2.46 -25.62 -18.18
C ALA A 326 3.63 -26.47 -17.68
N PHE A 327 4.45 -26.98 -18.60
CA PHE A 327 5.57 -27.88 -18.28
C PHE A 327 6.90 -27.14 -18.40
N LEU A 328 7.68 -27.15 -17.32
CA LEU A 328 9.01 -26.54 -17.28
C LEU A 328 10.06 -27.45 -17.93
N ARG A 329 11.03 -26.86 -18.65
CA ARG A 329 12.06 -27.60 -19.39
C ARG A 329 12.93 -28.49 -18.49
N ASP A 330 13.33 -27.98 -17.33
CA ASP A 330 14.50 -28.54 -16.64
C ASP A 330 14.23 -29.67 -15.66
N ASN A 331 12.98 -30.05 -15.39
CA ASN A 331 12.69 -31.15 -14.45
C ASN A 331 11.33 -31.84 -14.64
N GLY A 332 10.57 -31.52 -15.70
CA GLY A 332 9.20 -32.02 -15.87
C GLY A 332 8.23 -31.55 -14.78
N HIS A 333 8.62 -30.56 -13.98
CA HIS A 333 7.73 -29.92 -13.02
C HIS A 333 6.60 -29.20 -13.77
N GLU A 334 5.40 -29.47 -13.33
CA GLU A 334 4.20 -28.86 -13.85
C GLU A 334 3.83 -27.66 -13.00
N VAL A 335 3.60 -26.50 -13.63
CA VAL A 335 3.02 -25.34 -12.98
C VAL A 335 1.54 -25.27 -13.34
N VAL A 336 0.71 -25.24 -12.30
CA VAL A 336 -0.74 -25.10 -12.43
C VAL A 336 -1.11 -23.63 -12.32
N PHE A 337 -1.90 -23.17 -13.28
CA PHE A 337 -2.48 -21.84 -13.31
C PHE A 337 -4.00 -21.90 -13.19
N TYR A 338 -4.59 -20.90 -12.56
CA TYR A 338 -6.02 -20.67 -12.47
C TYR A 338 -6.37 -19.31 -13.07
N LYS A 339 -7.41 -19.28 -13.89
CA LYS A 339 -7.97 -18.06 -14.46
C LYS A 339 -9.38 -17.84 -13.93
N SER A 340 -9.65 -16.64 -13.42
CA SER A 340 -11.00 -16.23 -13.03
C SER A 340 -11.85 -15.99 -14.28
N PRO A 341 -13.00 -16.67 -14.45
CA PRO A 341 -13.91 -16.39 -15.56
C PRO A 341 -14.63 -15.03 -15.42
N LYS A 342 -14.54 -14.39 -14.24
CA LYS A 342 -15.19 -13.11 -13.95
C LYS A 342 -14.33 -11.91 -14.35
N THR A 343 -13.01 -12.03 -14.25
CA THR A 343 -12.09 -10.89 -14.37
C THR A 343 -10.91 -11.13 -15.30
N ASP A 344 -10.78 -12.34 -15.85
CA ASP A 344 -9.62 -12.80 -16.58
C ASP A 344 -8.28 -12.71 -15.82
N ARG A 345 -8.32 -12.48 -14.50
CA ARG A 345 -7.13 -12.47 -13.62
C ARG A 345 -6.60 -13.87 -13.40
N TRP A 346 -5.29 -13.97 -13.18
CA TRP A 346 -4.57 -15.23 -13.06
C TRP A 346 -3.94 -15.41 -11.68
N TRP A 347 -3.81 -16.68 -11.30
CA TRP A 347 -3.05 -17.17 -10.16
C TRP A 347 -2.27 -18.41 -10.56
N MET A 348 -1.13 -18.65 -9.93
CA MET A 348 -0.32 -19.85 -10.10
C MET A 348 -0.10 -20.58 -8.77
N GLN A 349 -0.05 -21.91 -8.82
CA GLN A 349 0.26 -22.74 -7.65
C GLN A 349 1.76 -22.81 -7.43
N VAL A 350 2.17 -22.54 -6.20
CA VAL A 350 3.52 -22.78 -5.70
C VAL A 350 3.45 -23.86 -4.61
N PRO A 351 4.09 -25.02 -4.79
CA PRO A 351 4.03 -26.10 -3.81
C PRO A 351 4.87 -25.78 -2.57
N TYR A 352 4.47 -26.30 -1.41
CA TYR A 352 5.31 -26.28 -0.22
C TYR A 352 6.30 -27.45 -0.25
N PRO A 353 7.62 -27.19 -0.29
CA PRO A 353 8.64 -28.22 -0.49
C PRO A 353 8.72 -29.27 0.63
N ASN A 354 8.37 -28.89 1.87
CA ASN A 354 8.57 -29.73 3.06
C ASN A 354 7.32 -30.52 3.52
N LEU A 355 6.20 -30.46 2.80
CA LEU A 355 4.95 -31.12 3.19
C LEU A 355 4.77 -32.47 2.46
N ARG A 356 4.97 -33.58 3.17
CA ARG A 356 4.74 -34.97 2.68
C ARG A 356 3.28 -35.48 2.82
N SER A 357 2.33 -34.60 3.10
CA SER A 357 0.94 -34.95 3.39
C SER A 357 0.15 -35.27 2.12
N LYS A 358 -0.80 -36.23 2.19
CA LYS A 358 -1.74 -36.59 1.10
C LYS A 358 -2.64 -35.43 0.64
N ASN A 359 -2.80 -34.39 1.46
CA ASN A 359 -3.39 -33.12 1.06
C ASN A 359 -2.23 -32.18 0.72
N GLU A 360 -1.82 -32.16 -0.54
CA GLU A 360 -0.81 -31.22 -1.04
C GLU A 360 -1.32 -29.79 -0.84
N ARG A 361 -0.76 -29.10 0.16
CA ARG A 361 -0.99 -27.66 0.32
C ARG A 361 -0.14 -26.94 -0.71
N TYR A 362 -0.71 -25.91 -1.32
CA TYR A 362 -0.05 -25.02 -2.25
C TYR A 362 -0.39 -23.58 -1.87
N TYR A 363 0.52 -22.66 -2.19
CA TYR A 363 0.30 -21.23 -2.10
C TYR A 363 -0.14 -20.70 -3.45
N LEU A 364 -1.17 -19.86 -3.49
CA LEU A 364 -1.65 -19.24 -4.72
C LEU A 364 -1.08 -17.83 -4.85
N VAL A 365 -0.25 -17.64 -5.88
CA VAL A 365 0.38 -16.36 -6.18
C VAL A 365 -0.36 -15.71 -7.34
N PRO A 366 -0.88 -14.47 -7.18
CA PRO A 366 -1.32 -13.65 -8.30
C PRO A 366 -0.25 -13.57 -9.40
N CYS A 367 -0.64 -13.83 -10.64
CA CYS A 367 0.26 -13.74 -11.78
C CYS A 367 -0.41 -13.06 -12.98
N SER A 368 0.38 -12.74 -13.99
CA SER A 368 -0.10 -12.21 -15.28
C SER A 368 -0.25 -13.32 -16.32
N TYR A 369 -0.87 -12.99 -17.44
CA TYR A 369 -0.88 -13.90 -18.59
C TYR A 369 0.52 -14.12 -19.16
N ASN A 370 1.42 -13.14 -19.05
CA ASN A 370 2.79 -13.27 -19.47
C ASN A 370 3.54 -14.35 -18.66
N ASP A 371 3.31 -14.44 -17.35
CA ASP A 371 3.84 -15.52 -16.51
C ASP A 371 3.42 -16.91 -17.04
N TYR A 372 2.15 -17.05 -17.47
CA TYR A 372 1.68 -18.29 -18.09
C TYR A 372 2.34 -18.57 -19.44
N GLN A 373 2.57 -17.55 -20.28
CA GLN A 373 3.25 -17.70 -21.56
C GLN A 373 4.72 -18.13 -21.38
N MET A 374 5.43 -17.54 -20.43
CA MET A 374 6.81 -17.93 -20.06
C MET A 374 6.85 -19.41 -19.63
N ALA A 375 5.97 -19.80 -18.71
CA ALA A 375 5.84 -21.19 -18.27
C ALA A 375 5.51 -22.15 -19.41
N SER A 376 4.65 -21.74 -20.34
CA SER A 376 4.27 -22.55 -21.51
C SER A 376 5.41 -22.71 -22.52
N ASN A 377 6.34 -21.74 -22.57
CA ASN A 377 7.59 -21.86 -23.32
C ASN A 377 8.67 -22.65 -22.56
N GLY A 378 8.35 -23.10 -21.35
CA GLY A 378 9.17 -23.94 -20.49
C GLY A 378 10.17 -23.18 -19.62
N GLU A 379 9.99 -21.87 -19.46
CA GLU A 379 10.76 -21.00 -18.57
C GLU A 379 10.05 -20.87 -17.22
N VAL A 380 10.79 -20.73 -16.11
CA VAL A 380 10.19 -20.57 -14.78
C VAL A 380 9.90 -19.08 -14.55
N PRO A 381 8.65 -18.67 -14.29
CA PRO A 381 8.36 -17.27 -13.94
C PRO A 381 9.08 -16.87 -12.64
N ASP A 382 9.72 -15.69 -12.63
CA ASP A 382 10.52 -15.24 -11.48
C ASP A 382 9.69 -15.17 -10.18
N ARG A 383 8.44 -14.72 -10.26
CA ARG A 383 7.50 -14.70 -9.13
C ARG A 383 7.27 -16.09 -8.53
N TRP A 384 7.19 -17.12 -9.39
CA TRP A 384 7.01 -18.50 -8.95
C TRP A 384 8.25 -18.97 -8.19
N TRP A 385 9.42 -18.74 -8.79
CA TRP A 385 10.71 -19.14 -8.20
C TRP A 385 10.98 -18.47 -6.86
N ARG A 386 10.83 -17.14 -6.79
CA ARG A 386 11.03 -16.37 -5.56
C ARG A 386 10.08 -16.80 -4.46
N THR A 387 8.82 -17.04 -4.79
CA THR A 387 7.85 -17.56 -3.81
C THR A 387 8.24 -18.96 -3.34
N TYR A 388 8.63 -19.85 -4.25
CA TYR A 388 9.07 -21.20 -3.89
C TYR A 388 10.25 -21.17 -2.91
N GLN A 389 11.22 -20.29 -3.14
CA GLN A 389 12.37 -20.11 -2.25
C GLN A 389 11.98 -19.62 -0.85
N LYS A 390 10.98 -18.74 -0.73
CA LYS A 390 10.46 -18.28 0.57
C LYS A 390 9.67 -19.35 1.34
N LEU A 391 9.17 -20.37 0.63
CA LEU A 391 8.41 -21.48 1.23
C LEU A 391 9.29 -22.66 1.66
N LEU A 392 10.57 -22.67 1.28
CA LEU A 392 11.59 -23.61 1.80
C LEU A 392 11.83 -23.35 3.28
#